data_AF-A0A1N7B9T4-F1
#
_entry.id   AF-A0A1N7B9T4-F1
#
_cell.length_a   1.000
_cell.length_b   1.000
_cell.length_c   1.000
_cell.angle_alpha   90.00
_cell.angle_beta   90.00
_cell.angle_gamma   90.00
#
_symmetry.space_group_name_H-M   'P 1'
#
loop_
_entity.id
_entity.type
_entity.pdbx_description
1 polymer ?
#
loop_
_entity_poly.entity_id
_entity_poly.type
_entity_poly.pdbx_seq_one_letter_code
_entity_poly.pdbx_strand_id
1 'polypeptide(L)'
;MTEKLELQPNEPLSVKVERHRTAYLAAINGEGNADMDQEAKARMDIIRHAPSDPGERDQKLLYVAGYLIASKGSLDPEEWNFFCQAPSHCRGIDEQRASGRNQ
;
A
#
# COMPACT_ATOMS: atom_id res chain seq x y z
N MET A 1 -6.19 -16.21 25.29
CA MET A 1 -7.26 -15.81 24.36
C MET A 1 -6.57 -15.07 23.23
N THR A 2 -6.31 -15.72 22.10
CA THR A 2 -5.76 -15.09 20.90
C THR A 2 -6.93 -14.55 20.11
N GLU A 3 -7.24 -13.27 20.28
CA GLU A 3 -8.19 -12.57 19.43
C GLU A 3 -7.71 -12.68 17.98
N LYS A 4 -8.45 -13.43 17.19
CA LYS A 4 -8.34 -13.45 15.74
C LYS A 4 -8.75 -12.05 15.28
N LEU A 5 -7.77 -11.17 15.06
CA LEU A 5 -7.97 -9.85 14.46
C LEU A 5 -8.58 -10.06 13.07
N GLU A 6 -9.91 -10.08 13.03
CA GLU A 6 -10.64 -10.10 11.77
C GLU A 6 -10.40 -8.77 11.09
N LEU A 7 -9.74 -8.84 9.92
CA LEU A 7 -9.36 -7.71 9.11
C LEU A 7 -10.62 -6.91 8.75
N GLN A 8 -10.78 -5.74 9.38
CA GLN A 8 -11.91 -4.86 9.11
C GLN A 8 -11.69 -4.21 7.73
N PRO A 9 -12.63 -4.35 6.77
CA PRO A 9 -12.42 -3.91 5.38
C PRO A 9 -12.21 -2.40 5.23
N ASN A 10 -12.66 -1.61 6.21
CA ASN A 10 -12.59 -0.15 6.22
C ASN A 10 -11.48 0.40 7.14
N GLU A 11 -10.46 -0.39 7.45
CA GLU A 11 -9.31 0.11 8.22
C GLU A 11 -8.56 1.21 7.45
N PRO A 12 -8.21 2.33 8.13
CA PRO A 12 -7.44 3.40 7.52
C PRO A 12 -6.03 2.91 7.14
N LEU A 13 -5.44 3.54 6.12
CA LEU A 13 -4.11 3.16 5.61
C LEU A 13 -3.06 3.11 6.73
N SER A 14 -3.08 4.07 7.66
CA SER A 14 -2.13 4.17 8.77
C SER A 14 -2.08 2.92 9.66
N VAL A 15 -3.24 2.33 9.96
CA VAL A 15 -3.32 1.11 10.78
C VAL A 15 -2.71 -0.08 10.04
N LYS A 16 -2.93 -0.17 8.72
CA LYS A 16 -2.33 -1.23 7.89
C LYS A 16 -0.80 -1.09 7.81
N VAL A 17 -0.31 0.15 7.70
CA VAL A 17 1.14 0.45 7.72
C VAL A 17 1.78 0.07 9.06
N GLU A 18 1.17 0.40 10.20
CA GLU A 18 1.70 -0.01 11.51
C GLU A 18 1.67 -1.53 11.71
N ARG A 19 0.64 -2.21 11.20
CA ARG A 19 0.57 -3.68 11.20
C ARG A 19 1.71 -4.29 10.40
N HIS A 20 1.95 -3.79 9.18
CA HIS A 20 3.09 -4.20 8.37
C HIS A 20 4.42 -3.94 9.08
N ARG A 21 4.61 -2.75 9.67
CA ARG A 21 5.83 -2.41 10.41
C ARG A 21 6.10 -3.40 11.55
N THR A 22 5.06 -3.76 12.29
CA THR A 22 5.17 -4.74 13.39
C THR A 22 5.55 -6.11 12.85
N ALA A 23 4.90 -6.58 11.77
CA ALA A 23 5.21 -7.86 11.14
C ALA A 23 6.62 -7.89 10.54
N TYR A 24 7.05 -6.81 9.89
CA TYR A 24 8.40 -6.67 9.35
C TYR A 24 9.46 -6.70 10.47
N LEU A 25 9.26 -5.95 11.55
CA LEU A 25 10.15 -5.98 12.70
C LEU A 25 10.20 -7.35 13.38
N ALA A 26 9.08 -8.06 13.46
CA ALA A 26 9.06 -9.44 13.93
C ALA A 26 9.87 -10.34 12.98
N ALA A 27 9.65 -10.25 11.67
CA ALA A 27 10.30 -11.09 10.68
C ALA A 27 11.82 -10.90 10.57
N ILE A 28 12.33 -9.68 10.79
CA ILE A 28 13.78 -9.45 10.81
C ILE A 28 14.45 -9.84 12.14
N ASN A 29 13.67 -9.92 13.23
CA ASN A 29 14.18 -10.25 14.57
C ASN A 29 13.95 -11.73 14.95
N GLY A 30 12.97 -12.39 14.33
CA GLY A 30 12.63 -13.80 14.51
C GLY A 30 13.26 -14.65 13.42
N GLU A 31 14.08 -15.64 13.80
CA GLU A 31 14.61 -16.63 12.86
C GLU A 31 13.48 -17.56 12.40
N GLY A 32 12.80 -17.26 11.27
CA GLY A 32 11.84 -18.19 10.68
C GLY A 32 11.01 -17.65 9.51
N ASN A 33 10.68 -18.52 8.55
CA ASN A 33 9.85 -18.20 7.38
C ASN A 33 8.40 -17.78 7.71
N ALA A 34 7.86 -18.19 8.88
CA ALA A 34 6.47 -17.93 9.24
C ALA A 34 6.16 -16.43 9.41
N ASP A 35 7.16 -15.64 9.80
CA ASP A 35 7.00 -14.20 10.03
C ASP A 35 7.06 -13.40 8.71
N MET A 36 7.76 -13.93 7.69
CA MET A 36 7.80 -13.35 6.35
C MET A 36 6.46 -13.48 5.62
N ASP A 37 5.72 -14.57 5.84
CA ASP A 37 4.36 -14.73 5.27
C ASP A 37 3.38 -13.72 5.87
N GLN A 38 3.51 -13.41 7.16
CA GLN A 38 2.70 -12.38 7.82
C GLN A 38 3.04 -10.98 7.32
N GLU A 39 4.33 -10.71 7.11
CA GLU A 39 4.80 -9.46 6.52
C GLU A 39 4.26 -9.27 5.10
N ALA A 40 4.36 -10.29 4.24
CA ALA A 40 3.83 -10.26 2.88
C ALA A 40 2.31 -10.04 2.85
N LYS A 41 1.56 -10.71 3.73
CA LYS A 41 0.12 -10.50 3.86
C LYS A 41 -0.22 -9.07 4.28
N ALA A 42 0.47 -8.53 5.28
CA ALA A 42 0.27 -7.15 5.72
C ALA A 42 0.64 -6.12 4.64
N ARG A 43 1.66 -6.41 3.83
CA ARG A 43 2.06 -5.58 2.69
C ARG A 43 0.98 -5.60 1.60
N MET A 44 0.43 -6.77 1.27
CA MET A 44 -0.66 -6.90 0.30
C MET A 44 -1.92 -6.13 0.74
N ASP A 45 -2.23 -6.09 2.03
CA ASP A 45 -3.36 -5.31 2.56
C ASP A 45 -3.20 -3.79 2.34
N ILE A 46 -1.96 -3.29 2.36
CA ILE A 46 -1.62 -1.90 2.01
C ILE A 46 -1.76 -1.69 0.50
N ILE A 47 -1.26 -2.62 -0.32
CA ILE A 47 -1.33 -2.53 -1.78
C ILE A 47 -2.78 -2.55 -2.26
N ARG A 48 -3.65 -3.36 -1.64
CA ARG A 48 -5.08 -3.43 -1.96
C ARG A 48 -5.92 -2.31 -1.34
N HIS A 49 -5.36 -1.52 -0.43
CA HIS A 49 -6.08 -0.40 0.19
C HIS A 49 -6.51 0.60 -0.90
N ALA A 50 -7.81 0.87 -0.97
CA ALA A 50 -8.40 1.88 -1.85
C ALA A 50 -8.37 3.23 -1.12
N PRO A 51 -7.51 4.19 -1.52
CA PRO A 51 -7.40 5.46 -0.83
C PRO A 51 -8.70 6.24 -0.91
N SER A 52 -9.10 6.85 0.20
CA SER A 52 -10.33 7.62 0.32
C SER A 52 -10.19 9.04 -0.25
N ASP A 53 -8.98 9.58 -0.23
CA ASP A 53 -8.66 10.94 -0.65
C ASP A 53 -7.23 11.06 -1.26
N PRO A 54 -6.90 12.19 -1.91
CA PRO A 54 -5.57 12.38 -2.51
C PRO A 54 -4.40 12.32 -1.52
N GLY A 55 -4.58 12.76 -0.27
CA GLY A 55 -3.54 12.69 0.76
C GLY A 55 -3.25 11.26 1.18
N GLU A 56 -4.29 10.44 1.38
CA GLU A 56 -4.14 9.00 1.66
C GLU A 56 -3.50 8.26 0.48
N ARG A 57 -3.83 8.66 -0.76
CA ARG A 57 -3.18 8.14 -1.97
C ARG A 57 -1.69 8.46 -1.98
N ASP A 58 -1.33 9.71 -1.74
CA ASP A 58 0.08 10.15 -1.74
C ASP A 58 0.86 9.44 -0.62
N GLN A 59 0.26 9.23 0.54
CA GLN A 59 0.84 8.44 1.63
C GLN A 59 1.06 6.98 1.22
N LYS A 60 0.10 6.35 0.53
CA LYS A 60 0.26 4.98 0.01
C LYS A 60 1.42 4.90 -0.99
N LEU A 61 1.51 5.87 -1.90
CA LEU A 61 2.60 5.94 -2.89
C LEU A 61 3.96 6.11 -2.22
N LEU A 62 4.08 7.01 -1.24
CA LEU A 62 5.30 7.22 -0.47
C LEU A 62 5.73 5.95 0.26
N TYR A 63 4.79 5.24 0.87
CA TYR A 63 5.06 3.98 1.55
C TYR A 63 5.59 2.92 0.57
N VAL A 64 4.92 2.69 -0.56
CA VAL A 64 5.34 1.70 -1.56
C VAL A 64 6.71 2.06 -2.15
N ALA A 65 6.94 3.33 -2.47
CA ALA A 65 8.23 3.81 -2.94
C ALA A 65 9.34 3.57 -1.90
N GLY A 66 9.08 3.87 -0.63
CA GLY A 66 10.01 3.61 0.47
C GLY A 66 10.34 2.13 0.61
N TYR A 67 9.33 1.26 0.54
CA TYR A 67 9.51 -0.20 0.58
C TYR A 67 10.38 -0.69 -0.58
N LEU A 68 10.13 -0.24 -1.81
CA LEU A 68 10.91 -0.63 -2.98
C LEU A 68 12.38 -0.20 -2.87
N ILE A 69 12.64 1.01 -2.37
CA ILE A 69 13.99 1.52 -2.15
C ILE A 69 14.71 0.68 -1.08
N ALA A 70 14.03 0.38 0.04
CA ALA A 70 14.62 -0.35 1.15
C ALA A 70 14.86 -1.84 0.84
N SER A 71 13.94 -2.48 0.11
CA SER A 71 13.98 -3.93 -0.18
C SER A 71 14.88 -4.33 -1.35
N LYS A 72 15.54 -3.37 -2.03
CA LYS A 72 16.28 -3.59 -3.28
C LYS A 72 15.44 -4.18 -4.43
N GLY A 73 14.13 -3.97 -4.38
CA GLY A 73 13.37 -3.69 -5.60
C GLY A 73 12.60 -4.83 -6.24
N SER A 74 11.70 -5.50 -5.53
CA SER A 74 10.50 -5.97 -6.23
C SER A 74 9.29 -6.12 -5.33
N LEU A 75 8.19 -5.54 -5.78
CA LEU A 75 6.89 -6.14 -5.55
C LEU A 75 6.79 -7.42 -6.39
N ASP A 76 6.13 -8.44 -5.88
CA ASP A 76 5.83 -9.62 -6.69
C ASP A 76 4.83 -9.29 -7.82
N PRO A 77 4.63 -10.15 -8.82
CA PRO A 77 3.72 -9.87 -9.93
C PRO A 77 2.26 -9.63 -9.51
N GLU A 78 1.80 -10.28 -8.44
CA GLU A 78 0.43 -10.08 -7.92
C GLU A 78 0.30 -8.70 -7.29
N GLU A 79 1.26 -8.34 -6.43
CA GLU A 79 1.38 -7.03 -5.81
C GLU A 79 1.45 -5.90 -6.86
N TRP A 80 2.23 -6.09 -7.91
CA TRP A 80 2.33 -5.14 -9.01
C TRP A 80 1.00 -4.96 -9.74
N ASN A 81 0.31 -6.08 -10.01
CA ASN A 81 -0.98 -6.04 -10.68
C ASN A 81 -2.03 -5.29 -9.85
N PHE A 82 -2.11 -5.53 -8.54
CA PHE A 82 -3.02 -4.80 -7.66
C PHE A 82 -2.65 -3.32 -7.53
N PHE A 83 -1.35 -3.00 -7.48
CA PHE A 83 -0.89 -1.63 -7.44
C PHE A 83 -1.27 -0.85 -8.71
N CYS A 84 -1.10 -1.46 -9.89
CA CYS A 84 -1.43 -0.86 -11.18
C CYS A 84 -2.94 -0.82 -11.49
N GLN A 85 -3.72 -1.73 -10.92
CA GLN A 85 -5.19 -1.76 -11.08
C GLN A 85 -5.93 -0.75 -10.20
N ALA A 86 -5.26 -0.10 -9.24
CA ALA A 86 -5.86 0.98 -8.48
C ALA A 86 -6.43 2.02 -9.46
N PRO A 87 -7.72 2.36 -9.35
CA PRO A 87 -8.43 3.05 -10.41
C PRO A 87 -7.71 4.36 -10.73
N SER A 88 -7.45 4.57 -12.01
CA SER A 88 -6.97 5.81 -12.62
C SER A 88 -8.02 6.92 -12.50
N HIS A 89 -8.51 7.19 -11.28
CA HIS A 89 -9.54 8.18 -10.99
C HIS A 89 -8.98 9.60 -10.89
N CYS A 90 -7.77 9.82 -11.41
CA CYS A 90 -7.17 11.15 -11.56
C CYS A 90 -6.92 11.53 -13.03
N ARG A 91 -7.58 10.84 -13.97
CA ARG A 91 -7.61 11.20 -15.39
C ARG A 91 -8.51 12.43 -15.64
N GLY A 92 -8.34 13.47 -14.83
CA GLY A 92 -9.09 14.73 -14.91
C GLY A 92 -8.24 15.99 -14.68
N ILE A 93 -6.95 15.86 -14.35
CA ILE A 93 -6.08 17.02 -14.12
C ILE A 93 -5.44 17.55 -15.41
N ASP A 94 -5.32 16.73 -16.46
CA ASP A 94 -4.74 17.17 -17.73
C ASP A 94 -5.74 17.86 -18.68
N GLU A 95 -7.04 17.64 -18.52
CA GLU A 95 -8.03 18.14 -19.49
C GLU A 95 -8.45 19.61 -19.25
N GLN A 96 -8.27 20.13 -18.02
CA GLN A 96 -8.57 21.54 -17.73
C GLN A 96 -7.46 22.52 -18.15
N ARG A 97 -6.24 22.05 -18.46
CA ARG A 97 -5.15 22.91 -18.94
C ARG A 97 -5.17 23.20 -20.44
N ALA A 98 -5.94 22.42 -21.21
CA ALA A 98 -6.05 22.59 -22.66
C ALA A 98 -7.17 23.57 -23.09
N SER A 99 -8.14 23.86 -22.23
CA SER A 99 -9.32 24.68 -22.59
C SER A 99 -9.16 26.19 -22.29
N GLY A 100 -8.04 26.61 -21.69
CA GLY A 100 -7.85 27.99 -21.20
C GLY A 100 -7.06 28.95 -22.11
N ARG A 101 -6.77 28.60 -23.37
CA ARG A 101 -6.05 29.49 -24.30
C ARG A 101 -6.85 29.67 -25.58
N ASN A 102 -7.85 30.55 -25.53
CA ASN A 102 -8.30 31.40 -26.65
C ASN A 102 -9.38 32.35 -26.13
N GLN A 103 -8.94 33.48 -25.58
CA GLN A 103 -9.63 34.77 -25.71
C GLN A 103 -8.59 35.79 -26.12
#